data_AF-A0A2G8JCT2-F1
#
_entry.id   AF-A0A2G8JCT2-F1
#
_cell.length_a   1.000
_cell.length_b   1.000
_cell.length_c   1.000
_cell.angle_alpha   90.00
_cell.angle_beta   90.00
_cell.angle_gamma   90.00
#
_symmetry.space_group_name_H-M   'P 1'
#
loop_
_entity.id
_entity.type
_entity.pdbx_description
1 polymer ?
#
loop_
_entity_poly.entity_id
_entity_poly.type
_entity_poly.pdbx_seq_one_letter_code
_entity_poly.pdbx_strand_id
1 'polypeptide(L)'
;NELVDVLKKCHYSYKEFLLSPTDLGVPNQRLRYFLLAKHQPLIFKETTLTNEEKTLLNHQILSENVCCHSNQDTNNLQVVGSTPGRTDTSDIDATSKSEADIQNTSESMKALSQESFEDYAVPDKTLLRFGRVMDIVRDEDERTCCFTKAYGHYVEGTGSFLQRNNSLTKQWAFEDRLDSNVTLLRLQQLGLRYFTPREVANFHCFPKEFSFPSELSRKQQYRVLGNSLNAHVVSVLLRYLVE
;
A
#
# COMPACT_ATOMS: atom_id res chain seq x y z
N ASN A 1 -12.20 -17.25 -17.64
CA ASN A 1 -12.06 -16.67 -16.28
C ASN A 1 -13.45 -16.81 -15.68
N GLU A 2 -13.67 -17.83 -14.84
CA GLU A 2 -15.02 -18.29 -14.46
C GLU A 2 -15.92 -17.18 -13.91
N LEU A 3 -15.37 -16.30 -13.06
CA LEU A 3 -16.10 -15.15 -12.52
C LEU A 3 -16.61 -14.22 -13.63
N VAL A 4 -15.72 -13.81 -14.54
CA VAL A 4 -16.05 -12.92 -15.66
C VAL A 4 -17.08 -13.56 -16.60
N ASP A 5 -16.95 -14.87 -16.85
CA ASP A 5 -17.87 -15.60 -17.72
C ASP A 5 -19.29 -15.67 -17.11
N VAL A 6 -19.40 -15.86 -15.79
CA VAL A 6 -20.68 -15.81 -15.06
C VAL A 6 -21.26 -14.39 -15.07
N LEU A 7 -20.47 -13.36 -14.79
CA LEU A 7 -20.94 -11.96 -14.82
C LEU A 7 -21.54 -11.59 -16.18
N LYS A 8 -20.89 -11.98 -17.28
CA LYS A 8 -21.41 -11.77 -18.64
C LYS A 8 -22.74 -12.50 -18.88
N LYS A 9 -22.83 -13.77 -18.48
CA LYS A 9 -24.07 -14.57 -18.59
C LYS A 9 -25.21 -13.98 -17.76
N CYS A 10 -24.89 -13.34 -16.64
CA CYS A 10 -25.83 -12.67 -15.75
C CYS A 10 -26.05 -11.19 -16.11
N HIS A 11 -25.67 -10.74 -17.31
CA HIS A 11 -25.90 -9.37 -17.80
C HIS A 11 -25.28 -8.27 -16.92
N TYR A 12 -24.08 -8.51 -16.38
CA TYR A 12 -23.27 -7.47 -15.74
C TYR A 12 -22.28 -6.85 -16.74
N SER A 13 -22.17 -5.53 -16.71
CA SER A 13 -21.00 -4.81 -17.19
C SER A 13 -19.94 -4.75 -16.09
N TYR A 14 -18.66 -4.83 -16.44
CA TYR A 14 -17.58 -4.82 -15.46
C TYR A 14 -16.34 -4.06 -15.93
N LYS A 15 -15.51 -3.66 -14.95
CA LYS A 15 -14.16 -3.10 -15.14
C LYS A 15 -13.21 -3.76 -14.14
N GLU A 16 -12.04 -4.19 -14.63
CA GLU A 16 -10.96 -4.80 -13.83
C GLU A 16 -9.81 -3.82 -13.67
N PHE A 17 -9.24 -3.76 -12.46
CA PHE A 17 -8.16 -2.83 -12.11
C PHE A 17 -7.03 -3.54 -11.37
N LEU A 18 -5.82 -2.99 -11.50
CA LEU A 18 -4.69 -3.34 -10.65
C LEU A 18 -4.17 -2.08 -9.96
N LEU A 19 -4.48 -1.93 -8.67
CA LEU A 19 -4.26 -0.68 -7.94
C LEU A 19 -3.40 -0.89 -6.70
N SER A 20 -2.52 0.06 -6.42
CA SER A 20 -1.74 0.18 -5.19
C SER A 20 -2.07 1.51 -4.51
N PRO A 21 -2.04 1.59 -3.16
CA PRO A 21 -2.24 2.87 -2.45
C PRO A 21 -1.29 3.98 -2.90
N THR A 22 -0.10 3.63 -3.38
CA THR A 22 0.87 4.56 -3.98
C THR A 22 0.32 5.33 -5.17
N ASP A 23 -0.61 4.75 -5.94
CA ASP A 23 -1.24 5.44 -7.06
C ASP A 23 -2.07 6.64 -6.54
N LEU A 24 -2.64 6.53 -5.35
CA LEU A 24 -3.41 7.58 -4.67
C LEU A 24 -2.57 8.40 -3.66
N GLY A 25 -1.24 8.37 -3.79
CA GLY A 25 -0.34 9.14 -2.94
C GLY A 25 -0.15 8.62 -1.52
N VAL A 26 -0.61 7.41 -1.20
CA VAL A 26 -0.35 6.77 0.09
C VAL A 26 0.99 6.02 0.03
N PRO A 27 1.95 6.28 0.94
CA PRO A 27 3.32 5.74 0.89
C PRO A 27 3.41 4.26 1.32
N ASN A 28 2.57 3.38 0.74
CA ASN A 28 2.58 1.94 0.98
C ASN A 28 2.33 1.14 -0.30
N GLN A 29 3.29 0.31 -0.70
CA GLN A 29 3.16 -0.57 -1.85
C GLN A 29 2.21 -1.74 -1.50
N ARG A 30 1.03 -1.78 -2.10
CA ARG A 30 0.03 -2.84 -1.86
C ARG A 30 -0.83 -3.09 -3.10
N LEU A 31 -0.17 -3.52 -4.18
CA LEU A 31 -0.84 -3.82 -5.44
C LEU A 31 -1.89 -4.93 -5.28
N ARG A 32 -3.13 -4.67 -5.67
CA ARG A 32 -4.25 -5.61 -5.59
C ARG A 32 -5.13 -5.52 -6.82
N TYR A 33 -5.69 -6.66 -7.20
CA TYR A 33 -6.71 -6.76 -8.23
C TYR A 33 -8.06 -6.35 -7.66
N PHE A 34 -8.82 -5.56 -8.42
CA PHE A 34 -10.20 -5.19 -8.13
C PHE A 34 -11.06 -5.42 -9.36
N LEU A 35 -12.31 -5.85 -9.16
CA LEU A 35 -13.33 -5.94 -10.20
C LEU A 35 -14.58 -5.23 -9.71
N LEU A 36 -15.04 -4.27 -10.50
CA LEU A 36 -16.31 -3.59 -10.29
C LEU A 36 -17.31 -4.14 -11.31
N ALA A 37 -18.53 -4.47 -10.87
CA ALA A 37 -19.58 -4.98 -11.74
C ALA A 37 -20.92 -4.29 -11.47
N LYS A 38 -21.58 -3.84 -12.53
CA LYS A 38 -22.92 -3.22 -12.52
C LYS A 38 -23.86 -4.09 -13.34
N HIS A 39 -25.01 -4.45 -12.77
CA HIS A 39 -26.06 -5.15 -13.51
C HIS A 39 -26.69 -4.20 -14.54
N GLN A 40 -26.85 -4.64 -15.78
CA GLN A 40 -27.46 -3.84 -16.83
C GLN A 40 -28.92 -3.48 -16.48
N PRO A 41 -29.43 -2.30 -16.87
CA PRO A 41 -28.82 -1.32 -17.76
C PRO A 41 -27.97 -0.24 -17.03
N LEU A 42 -27.54 -0.47 -15.79
CA LEU A 42 -26.68 0.48 -15.09
C LEU A 42 -25.33 0.60 -15.80
N ILE A 43 -24.84 1.83 -15.93
CA ILE A 43 -23.55 2.13 -16.57
C ILE A 43 -22.60 2.77 -15.57
N PHE A 44 -21.30 2.63 -15.81
CA PHE A 44 -20.28 3.37 -15.06
C PHE A 44 -20.31 4.83 -15.49
N LYS A 45 -20.39 5.72 -14.51
CA LYS A 45 -20.30 7.17 -14.70
C LYS A 45 -19.17 7.68 -13.83
N GLU A 46 -18.53 8.76 -14.26
CA GLU A 46 -17.35 9.34 -13.59
C GLU A 46 -17.66 10.69 -12.93
N THR A 47 -18.93 11.01 -12.63
CA THR A 47 -19.28 12.34 -12.13
C THR A 47 -18.87 12.57 -10.68
N THR A 48 -18.71 11.50 -9.89
CA THR A 48 -18.32 11.56 -8.47
C THR A 48 -16.81 11.51 -8.22
N LEU A 49 -16.02 11.31 -9.28
CA LEU A 49 -14.56 11.24 -9.21
C LEU A 49 -13.90 12.60 -9.47
N THR A 50 -12.77 12.87 -8.81
CA THR A 50 -11.91 14.00 -9.18
C THR A 50 -11.24 13.76 -10.54
N ASN A 51 -10.69 14.80 -11.15
CA ASN A 51 -9.96 14.64 -12.42
C ASN A 51 -8.70 13.76 -12.26
N GLU A 52 -8.01 13.83 -11.11
CA GLU A 52 -6.87 12.94 -10.85
C GLU A 52 -7.34 11.49 -10.73
N GLU A 53 -8.42 11.24 -10.00
CA GLU A 53 -8.97 9.89 -9.81
C GLU A 53 -9.42 9.26 -11.13
N LYS A 54 -10.07 10.02 -12.01
CA LYS A 54 -10.45 9.55 -13.36
C LYS A 54 -9.24 9.15 -14.17
N THR A 55 -8.25 10.03 -14.24
CA THR A 55 -7.02 9.81 -14.99
C THR A 55 -6.32 8.55 -14.48
N LEU A 56 -6.20 8.42 -13.16
CA LEU A 56 -5.61 7.26 -12.51
C LEU A 56 -6.36 5.96 -12.80
N LEU A 57 -7.68 5.92 -12.59
CA LEU A 57 -8.44 4.69 -12.79
C LEU A 57 -8.38 4.25 -14.25
N ASN A 58 -8.49 5.18 -15.20
CA ASN A 58 -8.41 4.89 -16.63
C ASN A 58 -7.04 4.31 -17.05
N HIS A 59 -5.95 4.78 -16.46
CA HIS A 59 -4.61 4.23 -16.72
C HIS A 59 -4.39 2.83 -16.11
N GLN A 60 -5.22 2.42 -15.14
CA GLN A 60 -5.05 1.18 -14.39
C GLN A 60 -6.08 0.11 -14.76
N ILE A 61 -6.89 0.34 -15.80
CA ILE A 61 -7.83 -0.65 -16.32
C ILE A 61 -7.04 -1.80 -16.98
N LEU A 62 -7.27 -3.02 -16.50
CA LEU A 62 -6.74 -4.23 -17.09
C LEU A 62 -7.63 -4.75 -18.23
N SER A 63 -8.94 -4.73 -18.01
CA SER A 63 -9.94 -5.19 -18.97
C SER A 63 -11.33 -4.68 -18.59
N GLU A 64 -12.25 -4.60 -19.55
CA GLU A 64 -13.62 -4.17 -19.31
C GLU A 64 -14.62 -4.82 -20.27
N ASN A 65 -15.88 -4.87 -19.84
CA ASN A 65 -17.04 -5.15 -20.66
C ASN A 65 -18.13 -4.13 -20.35
N VAL A 66 -18.24 -3.12 -21.20
CA VAL A 66 -19.25 -2.06 -21.05
C VAL A 66 -20.29 -2.25 -22.14
N CYS A 67 -21.57 -2.30 -21.76
CA CYS A 67 -22.65 -2.40 -22.73
C CYS A 67 -22.88 -1.01 -23.35
N CYS A 68 -22.53 -0.86 -24.63
CA CYS A 68 -22.77 0.38 -25.36
C CYS A 68 -24.26 0.51 -25.70
N HIS A 69 -24.96 1.45 -25.05
CA HIS A 69 -26.31 1.86 -25.44
C HIS A 69 -26.32 3.34 -25.83
N SER A 70 -25.49 3.70 -26.81
CA SER A 70 -25.79 4.70 -27.87
C SER A 70 -24.59 4.89 -28.82
N ASN A 71 -24.79 4.44 -30.07
CA ASN A 71 -24.27 4.90 -31.37
C ASN A 71 -22.77 5.21 -31.59
N GLN A 72 -22.18 4.46 -32.55
CA GLN A 72 -21.04 4.80 -33.44
C GLN A 72 -19.82 5.39 -32.71
N ASP A 73 -18.82 4.58 -32.35
CA ASP A 73 -17.81 4.16 -33.32
C ASP A 73 -17.33 2.71 -33.11
N THR A 74 -17.32 2.00 -34.22
CA THR A 74 -16.68 0.70 -34.38
C THR A 74 -15.16 0.81 -34.32
N ASN A 75 -14.53 -0.20 -33.73
CA ASN A 75 -13.10 -0.55 -33.77
C ASN A 75 -12.20 0.12 -32.71
N ASN A 76 -12.02 -0.56 -31.59
CA ASN A 76 -10.68 -0.92 -31.12
C ASN A 76 -10.76 -2.08 -30.11
N LEU A 77 -10.98 -3.29 -30.66
CA LEU A 77 -10.56 -4.50 -29.97
C LEU A 77 -9.02 -4.56 -30.07
N GLN A 78 -8.31 -3.89 -29.15
CA GLN A 78 -6.89 -4.19 -28.94
C GLN A 78 -6.77 -5.20 -27.81
N VAL A 79 -6.76 -6.48 -28.20
CA VAL A 79 -6.12 -7.52 -27.40
C VAL A 79 -4.62 -7.22 -27.44
N VAL A 80 -4.12 -6.39 -26.54
CA VAL A 80 -2.66 -6.24 -26.35
C VAL A 80 -2.21 -7.36 -25.43
N GLY A 81 -1.92 -8.51 -26.03
CA GLY A 81 -0.99 -9.45 -25.43
C GLY A 81 0.41 -8.85 -25.52
N SER A 82 0.92 -8.30 -24.42
CA SER A 82 2.35 -8.05 -24.22
C SER A 82 2.61 -7.65 -22.77
N THR A 83 3.42 -8.45 -22.08
CA THR A 83 4.14 -8.08 -20.85
C THR A 83 4.86 -6.74 -21.01
N PRO A 84 4.81 -5.83 -20.03
CA PRO A 84 5.81 -4.79 -19.89
C PRO A 84 6.62 -5.01 -18.62
N GLY A 85 7.91 -5.37 -18.81
CA GLY A 85 8.92 -5.04 -17.81
C GLY A 85 8.98 -3.52 -17.68
N ARG A 86 8.90 -3.00 -16.44
CA ARG A 86 9.09 -1.57 -16.18
C ARG A 86 10.56 -1.30 -15.92
N THR A 87 11.15 -0.52 -16.82
CA THR A 87 12.39 0.23 -16.60
C THR A 87 12.10 1.40 -15.65
N ASP A 88 13.04 1.65 -14.75
CA ASP A 88 13.10 2.84 -13.91
C ASP A 88 13.09 4.10 -14.77
N THR A 89 12.16 5.02 -14.49
CA THR A 89 12.23 6.40 -14.94
C THR A 89 12.14 7.30 -13.71
N SER A 90 13.30 7.84 -13.36
CA SER A 90 13.44 9.07 -12.60
C SER A 90 12.87 10.23 -13.41
N ASP A 91 12.45 11.26 -12.67
CA ASP A 91 12.16 12.62 -13.12
C ASP A 91 10.78 12.84 -13.77
N ILE A 92 9.85 13.40 -13.00
CA ILE A 92 8.97 14.51 -13.41
C ILE A 92 8.67 15.40 -12.19
N ASP A 93 9.15 16.63 -12.36
CA ASP A 93 8.79 17.96 -11.86
C ASP A 93 7.80 18.15 -10.70
N ALA A 94 8.24 19.04 -9.79
CA ALA A 94 7.53 19.49 -8.61
C ALA A 94 6.39 20.44 -8.98
N THR A 95 5.15 20.06 -8.63
CA THR A 95 4.02 20.99 -8.61
C THR A 95 3.40 20.98 -7.21
N SER A 96 3.34 22.18 -6.62
CA SER A 96 2.94 22.50 -5.25
C SER A 96 1.60 21.90 -4.84
N LYS A 97 1.62 20.98 -3.87
CA LYS A 97 0.44 20.52 -3.13
C LYS A 97 0.07 21.55 -2.05
N SER A 98 -1.23 21.80 -1.90
CA SER A 98 -1.79 22.71 -0.89
C SER A 98 -1.40 22.32 0.53
N GLU A 99 -1.05 23.32 1.35
CA GLU A 99 -0.56 23.23 2.74
C GLU A 99 -1.50 22.54 3.74
N ALA A 100 -2.72 22.13 3.35
CA ALA A 100 -3.71 21.54 4.25
C ALA A 100 -3.58 20.03 4.48
N ASP A 101 -2.91 19.27 3.59
CA ASP A 101 -2.86 17.80 3.67
C ASP A 101 -1.56 17.21 4.23
N ILE A 102 -0.49 18.01 4.34
CA ILE A 102 0.83 17.56 4.81
C ILE A 102 0.97 17.64 6.35
N GLN A 103 0.06 18.34 7.02
CA GLN A 103 0.14 18.58 8.47
C GLN A 103 -0.18 17.35 9.34
N ASN A 104 -0.66 16.24 8.75
CA ASN A 104 -1.23 15.12 9.52
C ASN A 104 -0.23 13.97 9.82
N THR A 105 0.98 14.00 9.24
CA THR A 105 1.94 12.88 9.38
C THR A 105 2.77 12.99 10.66
N SER A 106 3.09 14.20 11.12
CA SER A 106 3.92 14.40 12.34
C SER A 106 3.12 14.35 13.65
N GLU A 107 1.82 14.70 13.62
CA GLU A 107 0.93 14.60 14.79
C GLU A 107 0.41 13.17 15.05
N SER A 108 0.52 12.27 14.07
CA SER A 108 0.04 10.89 14.16
C SER A 108 0.87 9.97 15.08
N MET A 109 1.99 10.45 15.64
CA MET A 109 2.88 9.66 16.51
C MET A 109 2.69 9.88 18.03
N LYS A 110 1.87 10.85 18.48
CA LYS A 110 1.91 11.30 19.89
C LYS A 110 0.73 10.95 20.78
N ALA A 111 -0.34 10.38 20.25
CA ALA A 111 -1.48 10.02 21.08
C ALA A 111 -2.05 8.68 20.63
N LEU A 112 -1.75 7.62 21.39
CA LEU A 112 -2.64 6.52 21.78
C LEU A 112 -1.79 5.33 22.26
N SER A 113 -2.04 4.91 23.50
CA SER A 113 -1.55 3.70 24.22
C SER A 113 -0.20 3.77 24.94
N GLN A 114 -0.15 3.12 26.10
CA GLN A 114 0.99 2.89 27.00
C GLN A 114 2.12 2.03 26.41
N GLU A 115 2.06 1.68 25.13
CA GLU A 115 3.11 0.89 24.50
C GLU A 115 4.29 1.80 24.18
N SER A 116 5.43 1.49 24.79
CA SER A 116 6.67 2.20 24.52
C SER A 116 7.20 1.75 23.16
N PHE A 117 7.88 2.63 22.42
CA PHE A 117 8.44 2.25 21.13
C PHE A 117 9.50 1.14 21.26
N GLU A 118 10.04 0.96 22.45
CA GLU A 118 10.96 -0.11 22.85
C GLU A 118 10.30 -1.49 22.72
N ASP A 119 8.98 -1.61 22.93
CA ASP A 119 8.24 -2.87 22.78
C ASP A 119 8.23 -3.38 21.33
N TYR A 120 8.56 -2.51 20.38
CA TYR A 120 8.61 -2.79 18.95
C TYR A 120 10.03 -2.88 18.40
N ALA A 121 11.06 -2.72 19.25
CA ALA A 121 12.45 -2.84 18.84
C ALA A 121 12.72 -4.22 18.20
N VAL A 122 13.51 -4.24 17.13
CA VAL A 122 13.91 -5.49 16.48
C VAL A 122 14.95 -6.19 17.36
N PRO A 123 14.74 -7.45 17.78
CA PRO A 123 15.69 -8.15 18.65
C PRO A 123 17.04 -8.40 17.96
N ASP A 124 18.14 -8.41 18.73
CA ASP A 124 19.50 -8.65 18.22
C ASP A 124 19.63 -9.91 17.38
N LYS A 125 19.01 -11.02 17.81
CA LYS A 125 19.01 -12.28 17.06
C LYS A 125 18.38 -12.12 15.68
N THR A 126 17.38 -11.26 15.56
CA THR A 126 16.69 -10.93 14.32
C THR A 126 17.55 -10.02 13.45
N LEU A 127 18.18 -8.99 14.04
CA LEU A 127 19.12 -8.11 13.35
C LEU A 127 20.31 -8.89 12.76
N LEU A 128 20.94 -9.74 13.56
CA LEU A 128 22.09 -10.56 13.16
C LEU A 128 21.75 -11.47 11.97
N ARG A 129 20.57 -12.07 12.00
CA ARG A 129 20.16 -13.06 10.99
C ARG A 129 19.61 -12.41 9.71
N PHE A 130 18.84 -11.33 9.85
CA PHE A 130 18.03 -10.81 8.76
C PHE A 130 18.28 -9.35 8.42
N GLY A 131 19.18 -8.64 9.12
CA GLY A 131 19.41 -7.22 8.91
C GLY A 131 19.69 -6.84 7.46
N ARG A 132 20.42 -7.69 6.71
CA ARG A 132 20.75 -7.47 5.30
C ARG A 132 19.56 -7.55 4.33
N VAL A 133 18.47 -8.19 4.72
CA VAL A 133 17.26 -8.35 3.89
C VAL A 133 16.09 -7.51 4.39
N MET A 134 16.30 -6.70 5.43
CA MET A 134 15.29 -5.76 5.92
C MET A 134 15.19 -4.59 4.96
N ASP A 135 13.96 -4.26 4.55
CA ASP A 135 13.67 -2.97 3.94
C ASP A 135 13.58 -1.93 5.06
N ILE A 136 14.65 -1.13 5.20
CA ILE A 136 14.78 -0.09 6.23
C ILE A 136 14.32 1.24 5.64
N VAL A 137 13.37 1.85 6.33
CA VAL A 137 12.78 3.16 5.99
C VAL A 137 12.97 4.15 7.13
N ARG A 138 12.97 5.44 6.79
CA ARG A 138 12.96 6.58 7.72
C ARG A 138 11.65 7.35 7.60
N ASP A 139 11.42 8.28 8.51
CA ASP A 139 10.19 9.09 8.53
C ASP A 139 10.01 9.94 7.26
N GLU A 140 11.13 10.34 6.65
CA GLU A 140 11.16 11.09 5.38
C GLU A 140 11.00 10.21 4.12
N ASP A 141 11.05 8.88 4.24
CA ASP A 141 10.91 8.01 3.08
C ASP A 141 9.43 7.93 2.66
N GLU A 142 9.14 8.24 1.39
CA GLU A 142 7.77 8.27 0.84
C GLU A 142 7.28 6.89 0.37
N ARG A 143 7.90 5.80 0.85
CA ARG A 143 7.51 4.44 0.47
C ARG A 143 7.81 3.41 1.56
N THR A 144 6.88 2.48 1.71
CA THR A 144 7.04 1.24 2.47
C THR A 144 6.64 0.03 1.63
N CYS A 145 7.20 -1.12 1.94
CA CYS A 145 6.79 -2.41 1.39
C CYS A 145 5.42 -2.85 1.91
N CYS A 146 4.82 -3.82 1.22
CA CYS A 146 3.52 -4.38 1.59
C CYS A 146 3.57 -5.07 2.97
N PHE A 147 2.70 -4.65 3.89
CA PHE A 147 2.51 -5.38 5.15
C PHE A 147 1.68 -6.65 4.92
N THR A 148 2.30 -7.80 5.18
CA THR A 148 1.67 -9.11 5.06
C THR A 148 1.14 -9.60 6.40
N LYS A 149 0.31 -10.66 6.38
CA LYS A 149 -0.19 -11.31 7.61
C LYS A 149 0.91 -11.88 8.52
N ALA A 150 2.13 -11.99 8.00
CA ALA A 150 3.30 -12.56 8.65
C ALA A 150 4.20 -11.47 9.31
N TYR A 151 3.87 -10.19 9.14
CA TYR A 151 4.61 -9.09 9.75
C TYR A 151 4.64 -9.21 11.28
N GLY A 152 5.79 -8.90 11.88
CA GLY A 152 6.05 -9.13 13.31
C GLY A 152 6.36 -10.59 13.69
N HIS A 153 6.40 -11.52 12.72
CA HIS A 153 6.78 -12.93 12.96
C HIS A 153 7.88 -13.40 12.01
N TYR A 154 7.72 -13.13 10.70
CA TYR A 154 8.79 -13.29 9.72
C TYR A 154 9.36 -11.91 9.37
N VAL A 155 10.57 -11.88 8.80
CA VAL A 155 11.27 -10.64 8.47
C VAL A 155 11.19 -10.36 6.97
N GLU A 156 11.87 -11.21 6.19
CA GLU A 156 12.01 -11.03 4.76
C GLU A 156 10.65 -11.00 4.04
N GLY A 157 10.46 -9.98 3.21
CA GLY A 157 9.27 -9.83 2.36
C GLY A 157 7.95 -9.60 3.11
N THR A 158 7.98 -9.26 4.40
CA THR A 158 6.74 -9.10 5.19
C THR A 158 6.27 -7.67 5.42
N GLY A 159 7.15 -6.68 5.19
CA GLY A 159 6.94 -5.27 5.44
C GLY A 159 8.25 -4.56 5.79
N SER A 160 8.23 -3.23 5.78
CA SER A 160 9.40 -2.40 6.12
C SER A 160 9.63 -2.28 7.62
N PHE A 161 10.79 -1.76 8.01
CA PHE A 161 11.20 -1.48 9.39
C PHE A 161 11.58 -0.02 9.53
N LEU A 162 11.12 0.63 10.60
CA LEU A 162 11.43 2.03 10.84
C LEU A 162 12.76 2.19 11.57
N GLN A 163 13.64 3.00 11.02
CA GLN A 163 14.85 3.49 11.67
C GLN A 163 14.51 4.68 12.58
N ARG A 164 14.95 4.64 13.84
CA ARG A 164 14.75 5.75 14.78
C ARG A 164 15.92 6.73 14.85
N ASN A 165 17.14 6.24 14.66
CA ASN A 165 18.32 7.09 14.75
C ASN A 165 18.61 7.74 13.39
N ASN A 166 18.04 8.92 13.16
CA ASN A 166 18.19 9.63 11.88
C ASN A 166 19.57 10.30 11.71
N SER A 167 20.45 10.26 12.72
CA SER A 167 21.83 10.74 12.60
C SER A 167 22.75 9.81 11.80
N LEU A 168 22.30 8.60 11.49
CA LEU A 168 23.05 7.60 10.73
C LEU A 168 22.32 7.25 9.43
N THR A 169 23.04 6.95 8.36
CA THR A 169 22.42 6.46 7.13
C THR A 169 22.22 4.94 7.21
N LYS A 170 21.21 4.42 6.52
CA LYS A 170 21.04 2.97 6.41
C LYS A 170 22.22 2.30 5.68
N GLN A 171 22.81 2.99 4.71
CA GLN A 171 24.01 2.53 3.99
C GLN A 171 25.19 2.35 4.93
N TRP A 172 25.37 3.25 5.90
CA TRP A 172 26.46 3.19 6.88
C TRP A 172 26.49 1.87 7.67
N ALA A 173 25.34 1.25 7.93
CA ALA A 173 25.31 -0.05 8.62
C ALA A 173 25.87 -1.22 7.78
N PHE A 174 25.96 -1.05 6.46
CA PHE A 174 26.41 -2.06 5.50
C PHE A 174 27.66 -1.66 4.71
N GLU A 175 28.25 -0.50 5.01
CA GLU A 175 29.54 -0.07 4.46
C GLU A 175 30.63 -1.09 4.80
N ASP A 176 31.49 -1.37 3.82
CA ASP A 176 32.56 -2.38 3.86
C ASP A 176 32.06 -3.82 4.08
N ARG A 177 32.80 -4.81 3.55
CA ARG A 177 32.55 -6.24 3.82
C ARG A 177 32.92 -6.57 5.27
N LEU A 178 32.19 -5.99 6.21
CA LEU A 178 32.43 -6.10 7.64
C LEU A 178 32.07 -7.49 8.15
N ASP A 179 32.76 -7.88 9.22
CA ASP A 179 32.39 -9.02 10.04
C ASP A 179 30.96 -8.84 10.57
N SER A 180 30.22 -9.95 10.69
CA SER A 180 28.82 -9.96 11.11
C SER A 180 28.60 -9.30 12.47
N ASN A 181 29.57 -9.34 13.38
CA ASN A 181 29.47 -8.69 14.69
C ASN A 181 29.51 -7.17 14.59
N VAL A 182 30.30 -6.63 13.66
CA VAL A 182 30.36 -5.17 13.42
C VAL A 182 29.06 -4.72 12.77
N THR A 183 28.56 -5.45 11.77
CA THR A 183 27.25 -5.16 11.17
C THR A 183 26.13 -5.18 12.21
N LEU A 184 26.12 -6.15 13.14
CA LEU A 184 25.13 -6.19 14.22
C LEU A 184 25.20 -4.93 15.10
N LEU A 185 26.40 -4.54 15.55
CA LEU A 185 26.58 -3.35 16.39
C LEU A 185 26.09 -2.08 15.68
N ARG A 186 26.36 -1.97 14.38
CA ARG A 186 25.86 -0.85 13.56
C ARG A 186 24.35 -0.86 13.40
N LEU A 187 23.74 -2.03 13.16
CA LEU A 187 22.29 -2.19 13.08
C LEU A 187 21.59 -1.83 14.40
N GLN A 188 22.20 -2.17 15.54
CA GLN A 188 21.70 -1.75 16.86
C GLN A 188 21.69 -0.22 16.99
N GLN A 189 22.72 0.46 16.48
CA GLN A 189 22.81 1.92 16.51
C GLN A 189 21.80 2.62 15.60
N LEU A 190 21.27 1.96 14.56
CA LEU A 190 20.15 2.48 13.78
C LEU A 190 18.84 2.54 14.59
N GLY A 191 18.70 1.71 15.63
CA GLY A 191 17.49 1.65 16.46
C GLY A 191 16.27 1.21 15.66
N LEU A 192 16.39 0.09 14.94
CA LEU A 192 15.31 -0.43 14.09
C LEU A 192 14.13 -0.95 14.94
N ARG A 193 12.92 -0.66 14.49
CA ARG A 193 11.69 -1.20 15.07
C ARG A 193 10.68 -1.64 14.02
N TYR A 194 9.77 -2.52 14.41
CA TYR A 194 8.55 -2.77 13.66
C TYR A 194 7.64 -1.52 13.70
N PHE A 195 6.86 -1.32 12.65
CA PHE A 195 5.71 -0.42 12.68
C PHE A 195 4.64 -1.02 13.59
N THR A 196 4.05 -0.21 14.47
CA THR A 196 2.98 -0.67 15.36
C THR A 196 1.73 -1.07 14.55
N PRO A 197 0.81 -1.88 15.11
CA PRO A 197 -0.46 -2.16 14.46
C PRO A 197 -1.24 -0.89 14.10
N ARG A 198 -1.15 0.16 14.93
CA ARG A 198 -1.80 1.45 14.63
C ARG A 198 -1.16 2.14 13.43
N GLU A 199 0.17 2.15 13.32
CA GLU A 199 0.87 2.72 12.17
C GLU A 199 0.56 1.95 10.88
N VAL A 200 0.56 0.61 10.92
CA VAL A 200 0.14 -0.22 9.78
C VAL A 200 -1.31 0.06 9.37
N ALA A 201 -2.22 0.24 10.34
CA ALA A 201 -3.59 0.63 10.08
C ALA A 201 -3.71 2.02 9.44
N ASN A 202 -2.81 2.97 9.77
CA ASN A 202 -2.74 4.29 9.12
C ASN A 202 -2.32 4.18 7.65
N PHE A 203 -1.32 3.35 7.32
CA PHE A 203 -0.95 3.06 5.92
C PHE A 203 -2.08 2.38 5.13
N HIS A 204 -2.96 1.65 5.82
CA HIS A 204 -4.18 1.10 5.24
C HIS A 204 -5.36 2.09 5.26
N CYS A 205 -5.14 3.34 5.66
CA CYS A 205 -6.10 4.44 5.71
C CYS A 205 -7.33 4.14 6.59
N PHE A 206 -7.16 3.34 7.64
CA PHE A 206 -8.21 3.18 8.66
C PHE A 206 -8.35 4.46 9.47
N PRO A 207 -9.58 4.83 9.89
CA PRO A 207 -9.84 6.06 10.62
C PRO A 207 -9.10 6.10 11.97
N LYS A 208 -8.93 7.30 12.54
CA LYS A 208 -8.13 7.51 13.77
C LYS A 208 -8.76 6.78 14.96
N GLU A 209 -10.08 6.71 15.00
CA GLU A 209 -10.89 6.01 15.98
C GLU A 209 -10.88 4.48 15.84
N PHE A 210 -10.34 3.94 14.74
CA PHE A 210 -10.19 2.49 14.59
C PHE A 210 -9.26 1.95 15.69
N SER A 211 -9.75 0.96 16.43
CA SER A 211 -9.04 0.30 17.51
C SER A 211 -9.32 -1.19 17.49
N PHE A 212 -8.39 -1.96 18.04
CA PHE A 212 -8.54 -3.40 18.21
C PHE A 212 -9.24 -3.69 19.55
N PRO A 213 -10.06 -4.75 19.62
CA PRO A 213 -10.46 -5.33 20.89
C PRO A 213 -9.23 -5.64 21.75
N SER A 214 -9.30 -5.37 23.06
CA SER A 214 -8.17 -5.49 23.98
C SER A 214 -7.67 -6.93 24.14
N GLU A 215 -8.49 -7.92 23.76
CA GLU A 215 -8.17 -9.34 23.81
C GLU A 215 -7.27 -9.79 22.66
N LEU A 216 -7.15 -8.99 21.59
CA LEU A 216 -6.30 -9.33 20.45
C LEU A 216 -4.83 -9.09 20.78
N SER A 217 -4.06 -10.19 20.78
CA SER A 217 -2.60 -10.11 20.81
C SER A 217 -2.05 -9.36 19.61
N ARG A 218 -0.88 -8.73 19.78
CA ARG A 218 -0.15 -8.04 18.70
C ARG A 218 0.02 -8.89 17.42
N LYS A 219 0.33 -10.19 17.57
CA LYS A 219 0.43 -11.14 16.44
C LYS A 219 -0.88 -11.27 15.68
N GLN A 220 -2.01 -11.30 16.39
CA GLN A 220 -3.33 -11.34 15.75
C GLN A 220 -3.67 -10.02 15.07
N GLN A 221 -3.32 -8.88 15.66
CA GLN A 221 -3.52 -7.56 15.07
C GLN A 221 -2.78 -7.41 13.73
N TYR A 222 -1.48 -7.76 13.67
CA TYR A 222 -0.76 -7.77 12.39
C TYR A 222 -1.35 -8.75 11.38
N ARG A 223 -1.78 -9.94 11.82
CA ARG A 223 -2.38 -10.94 10.94
C ARG A 223 -3.65 -10.42 10.26
N VAL A 224 -4.54 -9.77 11.01
CA VAL A 224 -5.78 -9.23 10.44
C VAL A 224 -5.51 -8.02 9.55
N LEU A 225 -4.60 -7.13 9.94
CA LEU A 225 -4.20 -6.00 9.08
C LEU A 225 -3.56 -6.46 7.79
N GLY A 226 -2.64 -7.43 7.85
CA GLY A 226 -1.95 -7.96 6.68
C GLY A 226 -2.89 -8.63 5.67
N ASN A 227 -4.01 -9.20 6.13
CA ASN A 227 -5.08 -9.75 5.28
C ASN A 227 -6.10 -8.69 4.83
N SER A 228 -6.06 -7.49 5.40
CA SER A 228 -7.01 -6.41 5.12
C SER A 228 -6.76 -5.75 3.75
N LEU A 229 -7.46 -4.66 3.51
CA LEU A 229 -7.38 -3.80 2.32
C LEU A 229 -6.90 -2.39 2.70
N ASN A 230 -6.65 -1.56 1.70
CA ASN A 230 -6.50 -0.12 1.92
C ASN A 230 -7.88 0.55 1.75
N ALA A 231 -8.36 1.21 2.81
CA ALA A 231 -9.71 1.77 2.87
C ALA A 231 -9.91 2.95 1.90
N HIS A 232 -8.85 3.71 1.59
CA HIS A 232 -8.92 4.83 0.66
C HIS A 232 -9.07 4.35 -0.79
N VAL A 233 -8.27 3.36 -1.22
CA VAL A 233 -8.43 2.74 -2.55
C VAL A 233 -9.85 2.22 -2.74
N VAL A 234 -10.39 1.50 -1.74
CA VAL A 234 -11.73 0.94 -1.81
C VAL A 234 -12.81 2.02 -1.78
N SER A 235 -12.62 3.12 -1.05
CA SER A 235 -13.61 4.21 -1.03
C SER A 235 -13.71 4.94 -2.36
N VAL A 236 -12.59 5.14 -3.08
CA VAL A 236 -12.57 5.66 -4.46
C VAL A 236 -13.35 4.71 -5.39
N LEU A 237 -13.05 3.41 -5.34
CA LEU A 237 -13.71 2.41 -6.16
C LEU A 237 -15.21 2.28 -5.86
N LEU A 238 -15.62 2.39 -4.60
CA LEU A 238 -17.02 2.35 -4.21
C LEU A 238 -17.79 3.59 -4.66
N ARG A 239 -17.20 4.80 -4.59
CA ARG A 239 -17.81 5.99 -5.18
C ARG A 239 -18.06 5.80 -6.68
N TYR A 240 -17.06 5.28 -7.39
CA TYR A 240 -17.19 4.98 -8.81
C TYR A 240 -18.24 3.90 -9.10
N LEU A 241 -18.37 2.89 -8.22
CA LEU A 241 -19.34 1.80 -8.38
C LEU A 241 -20.78 2.22 -8.07
N VAL A 242 -21.02 3.07 -7.07
CA VAL A 242 -22.38 3.36 -6.58
C VAL A 242 -23.10 4.43 -7.40
N GLU A 243 -22.36 5.25 -8.13
CA GLU A 243 -22.91 6.27 -9.03
C GLU A 243 -23.88 5.73 -10.11
#